data_AF-A0A2G1WDU2-F1
#
_entry.id   AF-A0A2G1WDU2-F1
#
_cell.length_a   1.000
_cell.length_b   1.000
_cell.length_c   1.000
_cell.angle_alpha   90.00
_cell.angle_beta   90.00
_cell.angle_gamma   90.00
#
_symmetry.space_group_name_H-M   'P 1'
#
loop_
_entity.id
_entity.type
_entity.pdbx_description
1 polymer ?
#
loop_
_entity_poly.entity_id
_entity_poly.type
_entity_poly.pdbx_seq_one_letter_code
_entity_poly.pdbx_strand_id
1 'polypeptide(L)'
;MSGKQLDAIVADKVLKALEPASLEVSVLAAADLEQAQQCMDDNWRQRLERTRFAVDRARRQYDAVEPENRLVARELERQWNKALQDAEALEQEYARFRQTNVTELSDDQRAMIQS
;
A
#
# COMPACT_ATOMS: atom_id res chain seq x y z
N MET A 1 -54.23 -5.61 15.40
CA MET A 1 -53.27 -6.57 14.82
C MET A 1 -52.76 -6.20 13.41
N SER A 2 -53.32 -5.19 12.69
CA SER A 2 -52.92 -4.91 11.29
C SER A 2 -51.64 -4.09 11.07
N GLY A 3 -51.19 -3.27 12.03
CA GLY A 3 -50.04 -2.37 11.82
C GLY A 3 -48.69 -3.10 11.60
N LYS A 4 -48.42 -4.14 12.41
CA LYS A 4 -47.14 -4.89 12.33
C LYS A 4 -46.98 -5.70 11.04
N GLN A 5 -48.06 -6.21 10.45
CA GLN A 5 -47.99 -6.93 9.18
C GLN A 5 -47.77 -5.99 8.00
N LEU A 6 -48.35 -4.78 8.05
CA LEU A 6 -48.12 -3.77 7.03
C LEU A 6 -46.68 -3.24 7.07
N ASP A 7 -46.15 -2.96 8.26
CA ASP A 7 -44.76 -2.55 8.44
C ASP A 7 -43.77 -3.60 7.92
N ALA A 8 -44.03 -4.89 8.17
CA ALA A 8 -43.18 -5.97 7.67
C ALA A 8 -43.15 -6.05 6.14
N ILE A 9 -44.30 -5.83 5.48
CA ILE A 9 -44.41 -5.85 4.01
C ILE A 9 -43.75 -4.60 3.39
N VAL A 10 -43.88 -3.44 4.04
CA VAL A 10 -43.24 -2.20 3.60
C VAL A 10 -41.72 -2.32 3.74
N ALA A 11 -41.22 -2.85 4.86
CA ALA A 11 -39.79 -3.09 5.08
C ALA A 11 -39.20 -4.05 4.04
N ASP A 12 -39.87 -5.18 3.75
CA ASP A 12 -39.40 -6.15 2.74
C ASP A 12 -39.32 -5.53 1.33
N LYS A 13 -40.30 -4.69 0.96
CA LYS A 13 -40.30 -4.02 -0.35
C LYS A 13 -39.25 -2.93 -0.46
N VAL A 14 -39.01 -2.18 0.61
CA VAL A 14 -37.95 -1.17 0.67
C VAL A 14 -36.58 -1.83 0.61
N LEU A 15 -36.38 -2.95 1.32
CA LEU A 15 -35.12 -3.70 1.31
C LEU A 15 -34.81 -4.28 -0.08
N LYS A 16 -35.79 -4.88 -0.76
CA LYS A 16 -35.64 -5.37 -2.15
C LYS A 16 -35.39 -4.27 -3.18
N ALA A 17 -35.88 -3.06 -2.92
CA ALA A 17 -35.62 -1.90 -3.77
C ALA A 17 -34.23 -1.28 -3.51
N LEU A 18 -33.72 -1.42 -2.28
CA LEU A 18 -32.40 -0.95 -1.87
C LEU A 18 -31.28 -1.95 -2.18
N GLU A 19 -31.54 -3.27 -2.18
CA GLU A 19 -30.56 -4.33 -2.48
C GLU A 19 -29.68 -4.02 -3.71
N PRO A 20 -30.25 -3.64 -4.88
CA PRO A 20 -29.45 -3.30 -6.06
C PRO A 20 -28.60 -2.04 -5.85
N ALA A 21 -29.16 -1.01 -5.18
CA ALA A 21 -28.46 0.24 -4.90
C ALA A 21 -27.34 0.05 -3.86
N SER A 22 -27.52 -0.82 -2.87
CA SER A 22 -26.47 -1.21 -1.93
C SER A 22 -25.36 -2.01 -2.61
N LEU A 23 -25.70 -2.80 -3.63
CA LEU A 23 -24.69 -3.53 -4.42
C LEU A 23 -23.86 -2.58 -5.27
N GLU A 24 -24.50 -1.61 -5.94
CA GLU A 24 -23.81 -0.58 -6.74
C GLU A 24 -22.90 0.30 -5.88
N VAL A 25 -23.35 0.72 -4.69
CA VAL A 25 -22.53 1.44 -3.71
C VAL A 25 -21.36 0.57 -3.24
N SER A 26 -21.56 -0.73 -3.05
CA SER A 26 -20.48 -1.66 -2.68
C SER A 26 -19.44 -1.81 -3.78
N VAL A 27 -19.85 -1.81 -5.05
CA VAL A 27 -18.95 -1.87 -6.21
C VAL A 27 -18.15 -0.57 -6.37
N LEU A 28 -18.79 0.59 -6.19
CA LEU A 28 -18.09 1.88 -6.21
C LEU A 28 -17.07 1.98 -5.07
N ALA A 29 -17.45 1.59 -3.85
CA ALA A 29 -16.55 1.58 -2.70
C ALA A 29 -15.35 0.64 -2.91
N ALA A 30 -15.58 -0.54 -3.50
CA ALA A 30 -14.49 -1.46 -3.85
C ALA A 30 -13.53 -0.85 -4.89
N ALA A 31 -14.06 -0.17 -5.92
CA ALA A 31 -13.24 0.51 -6.92
C ALA A 31 -12.39 1.65 -6.33
N ASP A 32 -12.96 2.44 -5.41
CA ASP A 32 -12.23 3.50 -4.71
C ASP A 32 -11.10 2.94 -3.83
N LEU A 33 -11.34 1.82 -3.13
CA LEU A 33 -10.32 1.12 -2.34
C LEU A 33 -9.20 0.55 -3.23
N GLU A 34 -9.54 -0.06 -4.35
CA GLU A 34 -8.54 -0.55 -5.33
C GLU A 34 -7.68 0.59 -5.87
N GLN A 35 -8.30 1.73 -6.22
CA GLN A 35 -7.56 2.89 -6.71
C GLN A 35 -6.64 3.48 -5.63
N ALA A 36 -7.10 3.55 -4.39
CA ALA A 36 -6.27 3.98 -3.26
C ALA A 36 -5.07 3.04 -3.05
N GLN A 37 -5.30 1.73 -3.07
CA GLN A 37 -4.25 0.72 -2.95
C GLN A 37 -3.21 0.84 -4.08
N GLN A 38 -3.66 1.02 -5.31
CA GLN A 38 -2.80 1.20 -6.48
C GLN A 38 -1.92 2.46 -6.35
N CYS A 39 -2.51 3.58 -5.92
CA CYS A 39 -1.77 4.83 -5.68
C CYS A 39 -0.70 4.65 -4.59
N MET A 40 -1.01 3.93 -3.53
CA MET A 40 -0.05 3.64 -2.45
C MET A 40 1.09 2.75 -2.94
N ASP A 41 0.78 1.68 -3.67
CA ASP A 41 1.80 0.78 -4.24
C ASP A 41 2.72 1.51 -5.23
N ASP A 42 2.17 2.41 -6.05
CA ASP A 42 2.96 3.24 -6.96
C ASP A 42 3.91 4.19 -6.18
N ASN A 43 3.45 4.78 -5.08
CA ASN A 43 4.30 5.61 -4.22
C ASN A 43 5.47 4.80 -3.63
N TRP A 44 5.19 3.60 -3.13
CA TRP A 44 6.21 2.68 -2.63
C TRP A 44 7.22 2.29 -3.70
N ARG A 45 6.74 1.94 -4.90
CA ARG A 45 7.61 1.61 -6.03
C ARG A 45 8.55 2.76 -6.35
N GLN A 46 8.04 3.99 -6.45
CA GLN A 46 8.87 5.17 -6.73
C GLN A 46 9.90 5.44 -5.62
N ARG A 47 9.54 5.26 -4.34
CA ARG A 47 10.48 5.41 -3.23
C ARG A 47 11.61 4.37 -3.31
N LEU A 48 11.28 3.11 -3.58
CA LEU A 48 12.24 2.01 -3.73
C LEU A 48 13.16 2.19 -4.95
N GLU A 49 12.62 2.67 -6.07
CA GLU A 49 13.43 3.01 -7.24
C GLU A 49 14.44 4.10 -6.90
N ARG A 50 14.02 5.17 -6.22
CA ARG A 50 14.92 6.26 -5.82
C ARG A 50 16.07 5.80 -4.93
N THR A 51 15.82 4.91 -3.97
CA THR A 51 16.89 4.37 -3.10
C THR A 51 17.84 3.48 -3.88
N ARG A 52 17.33 2.63 -4.79
CA ARG A 52 18.17 1.83 -5.70
C ARG A 52 19.06 2.70 -6.59
N PHE A 53 18.50 3.75 -7.19
CA PHE A 53 19.29 4.70 -7.97
C PHE A 53 20.37 5.40 -7.12
N ALA A 54 20.06 5.74 -5.86
CA ALA A 54 21.04 6.35 -4.96
C ALA A 54 22.19 5.39 -4.61
N VAL A 55 21.89 4.12 -4.33
CA VAL A 55 22.89 3.06 -4.11
C VAL A 55 23.78 2.91 -5.33
N ASP A 56 23.21 2.76 -6.53
CA ASP A 56 23.96 2.60 -7.76
C ASP A 56 24.85 3.80 -8.07
N ARG A 57 24.35 5.02 -7.81
CA ARG A 57 25.12 6.24 -7.99
C ARG A 57 26.32 6.29 -7.03
N ALA A 58 26.10 5.99 -5.74
CA ALA A 58 27.17 5.99 -4.75
C ALA A 58 28.22 4.92 -5.06
N ARG A 59 27.79 3.73 -5.49
CA ARG A 59 28.69 2.66 -5.96
C ARG A 59 29.56 3.13 -7.12
N ARG A 60 28.98 3.72 -8.17
CA ARG A 60 29.75 4.21 -9.33
C ARG A 60 30.74 5.31 -8.96
N GLN A 61 30.42 6.15 -7.98
CA GLN A 61 31.35 7.17 -7.49
C GLN A 61 32.52 6.52 -6.75
N TYR A 62 32.25 5.55 -5.88
CA TYR A 62 33.28 4.78 -5.20
C TYR A 62 34.17 4.01 -6.19
N ASP A 63 33.59 3.34 -7.19
CA ASP A 63 34.32 2.58 -8.20
C ASP A 63 35.23 3.46 -9.08
N ALA A 64 34.93 4.76 -9.19
CA ALA A 64 35.66 5.71 -10.02
C ALA A 64 36.76 6.49 -9.28
N VAL A 65 36.92 6.30 -7.96
CA VAL A 65 37.90 7.05 -7.16
C VAL A 65 39.30 6.47 -7.33
N GLU A 66 40.28 7.34 -7.55
CA GLU A 66 41.69 6.94 -7.61
C GLU A 66 42.21 6.47 -6.22
N PRO A 67 43.01 5.39 -6.14
CA PRO A 67 43.50 4.82 -4.88
C PRO A 67 44.29 5.79 -3.99
N GLU A 68 44.94 6.80 -4.58
CA GLU A 68 45.70 7.84 -3.88
C GLU A 68 44.79 8.74 -3.05
N ASN A 69 43.52 8.88 -3.44
CA ASN A 69 42.53 9.73 -2.78
C ASN A 69 41.85 9.01 -1.60
N ARG A 70 42.64 8.43 -0.69
CA ARG A 70 42.16 7.54 0.39
C ARG A 70 41.08 8.15 1.29
N LEU A 71 41.13 9.45 1.57
CA LEU A 71 40.10 10.13 2.36
C LEU A 71 38.77 10.23 1.60
N VAL A 72 38.84 10.52 0.29
CA VAL A 72 37.66 10.57 -0.58
C VAL A 72 37.06 9.18 -0.72
N ALA A 73 37.89 8.16 -0.93
CA ALA A 73 37.45 6.77 -1.03
C ALA A 73 36.69 6.31 0.23
N ARG A 74 37.21 6.61 1.43
CA ARG A 74 36.54 6.31 2.70
C ARG A 74 35.21 7.03 2.87
N GLU A 75 35.13 8.29 2.43
CA GLU A 75 33.89 9.04 2.51
C GLU A 75 32.85 8.51 1.51
N LEU A 76 33.25 8.17 0.29
CA LEU A 76 32.39 7.55 -0.71
C LEU A 76 31.89 6.16 -0.27
N GLU A 77 32.76 5.36 0.36
CA GLU A 77 32.38 4.09 0.98
C GLU A 77 31.32 4.31 2.08
N ARG A 78 31.53 5.28 2.96
CA ARG A 78 30.55 5.63 4.01
C ARG A 78 29.21 6.05 3.40
N GLN A 79 29.22 6.86 2.35
CA GLN A 79 28.01 7.27 1.65
C GLN A 79 27.30 6.10 0.96
N TRP A 80 28.05 5.19 0.34
CA TRP A 80 27.50 4.00 -0.28
C TRP A 80 26.87 3.07 0.75
N ASN A 81 27.57 2.80 1.86
CA ASN A 81 27.04 2.02 2.98
C ASN A 81 25.76 2.65 3.56
N LYS A 82 25.73 3.98 3.70
CA LYS A 82 24.51 4.67 4.13
C LYS A 82 23.36 4.48 3.15
N ALA A 83 23.61 4.62 1.84
CA ALA A 83 22.58 4.41 0.83
C ALA A 83 22.04 2.96 0.84
N LEU A 84 22.91 1.97 1.08
CA LEU A 84 22.51 0.57 1.25
C LEU A 84 21.59 0.38 2.46
N GLN A 85 21.96 0.95 3.61
CA GLN A 85 21.14 0.90 4.82
C GLN A 85 19.78 1.58 4.63
N ASP A 86 19.76 2.75 3.98
CA ASP A 86 18.51 3.48 3.70
C ASP A 86 17.61 2.68 2.73
N ALA A 87 18.19 1.99 1.74
CA ALA A 87 17.46 1.10 0.83
C ALA A 87 16.88 -0.12 1.56
N GLU A 88 17.67 -0.79 2.39
CA GLU A 88 17.23 -1.95 3.17
C GLU A 88 16.12 -1.57 4.15
N ALA A 89 16.27 -0.44 4.87
CA ALA A 89 15.26 0.04 5.79
C ALA A 89 13.92 0.29 5.08
N LEU A 90 13.95 0.88 3.88
CA LEU A 90 12.75 1.12 3.08
C LEU A 90 12.11 -0.17 2.57
N GLU A 91 12.91 -1.16 2.15
CA GLU A 91 12.41 -2.48 1.74
C GLU A 91 11.73 -3.21 2.91
N GLN A 92 12.29 -3.11 4.11
CA GLN A 92 11.66 -3.64 5.33
C GLN A 92 10.36 -2.91 5.69
N GLU A 93 10.33 -1.58 5.56
CA GLU A 93 9.13 -0.76 5.79
C GLU A 93 8.01 -1.18 4.83
N TYR A 94 8.34 -1.36 3.54
CA TYR A 94 7.40 -1.82 2.52
C TYR A 94 6.90 -3.26 2.80
N ALA A 95 7.80 -4.17 3.20
CA ALA A 95 7.41 -5.53 3.54
C ALA A 95 6.42 -5.57 4.72
N ARG A 96 6.64 -4.75 5.76
CA ARG A 96 5.71 -4.62 6.90
C ARG A 96 4.38 -4.03 6.45
N PHE A 97 4.42 -2.95 5.67
CA PHE A 97 3.21 -2.32 5.11
C PHE A 97 2.37 -3.33 4.33
N ARG A 98 2.99 -4.14 3.46
CA ARG A 98 2.30 -5.19 2.70
C ARG A 98 1.65 -6.24 3.60
N GLN A 99 2.32 -6.66 4.68
CA GLN A 99 1.77 -7.63 5.63
C GLN A 99 0.56 -7.07 6.38
N THR A 100 0.62 -5.81 6.83
CA THR A 100 -0.48 -5.14 7.52
C THR A 100 -1.70 -4.98 6.60
N ASN A 101 -1.53 -4.43 5.40
CA ASN A 101 -2.66 -4.22 4.48
C ASN A 101 -3.35 -5.52 4.06
N VAL A 102 -2.60 -6.60 3.81
CA VAL A 102 -3.20 -7.90 3.47
C VAL A 102 -4.05 -8.44 4.63
N THR A 103 -3.64 -8.18 5.88
CA THR A 103 -4.38 -8.61 7.06
C THR A 103 -5.66 -7.79 7.23
N GLU A 104 -5.58 -6.46 7.11
CA GLU A 104 -6.75 -5.56 7.22
C GLU A 104 -7.80 -5.85 6.15
N LEU A 105 -7.40 -6.00 4.88
CA LEU A 105 -8.31 -6.36 3.79
C LEU A 105 -9.01 -7.71 4.02
N SER A 106 -8.30 -8.69 4.58
CA SER A 106 -8.89 -10.00 4.92
C SER A 106 -9.95 -9.89 6.02
N ASP A 107 -9.76 -9.00 6.99
CA ASP A 107 -10.72 -8.79 8.08
C ASP A 107 -11.97 -8.04 7.58
N ASP A 108 -11.79 -7.02 6.73
CA ASP A 108 -12.89 -6.30 6.09
C ASP A 108 -13.74 -7.22 5.18
N GLN A 109 -13.08 -8.09 4.39
CA GLN A 109 -13.76 -9.08 3.57
C GLN A 109 -14.60 -10.07 4.40
N ARG A 110 -14.12 -10.47 5.59
CA ARG A 110 -14.88 -11.33 6.51
C ARG A 110 -16.08 -10.61 7.10
N ALA A 111 -15.95 -9.32 7.43
CA ALA A 111 -17.04 -8.51 7.95
C ALA A 111 -18.15 -8.33 6.91
N MET A 112 -17.81 -8.14 5.63
CA MET A 112 -18.79 -8.04 4.53
C MET A 112 -19.59 -9.33 4.29
N ILE A 113 -19.02 -10.52 4.52
CA ILE A 113 -19.71 -11.81 4.32
C ILE A 113 -20.67 -12.15 5.49
N GLN A 114 -20.47 -11.54 6.66
CA GLN A 114 -21.25 -11.82 7.88
C GLN A 114 -22.41 -10.86 8.14
N SER A 115 -22.64 -9.86 7.27
CA SER A 115 -23.77 -8.92 7.32
C SER A 115 -24.77 -9.19 6.20
#